data_AF-A0A6J4LDT3-F1
#
_entry.id   AF-A0A6J4LDT3-F1
#
_cell.length_a   1.000
_cell.length_b   1.000
_cell.length_c   1.000
_cell.angle_alpha   90.00
_cell.angle_beta   90.00
_cell.angle_gamma   90.00
#
_symmetry.space_group_name_H-M   'P 1'
#
loop_
_entity.id
_entity.type
_entity.pdbx_description
1 polymer ?
#
loop_
_entity_poly.entity_id
_entity_poly.type
_entity_poly.pdbx_seq_one_letter_code
_entity_poly.pdbx_strand_id
1 'polypeptide(L)'
;ALPVGRDRKLDDGEEGCLSLPGAFVDCARPDYARVDGQDLSGDPVHFAGSGLLARCLQHETDHCKGTVFGDRLNKRTRKKLFKQADAHESDYPAEWPLGNALGRAQPSS
;
A
#
# COMPACT_ATOMS: atom_id res chain seq x y z
N ALA A 1 -4.57 -24.50 -0.60
CA ALA A 1 -3.83 -23.90 0.52
C ALA A 1 -2.73 -23.03 -0.04
N LEU A 2 -2.43 -21.88 0.57
CA LEU A 2 -1.28 -21.06 0.16
C LEU A 2 0.02 -21.81 0.52
N PRO A 3 1.07 -21.77 -0.32
CA PRO A 3 2.34 -22.41 0.00
C PRO A 3 2.91 -21.83 1.31
N VAL A 4 3.54 -22.68 2.12
CA VAL A 4 4.13 -22.32 3.41
C VAL A 4 5.61 -22.66 3.44
N GLY A 5 6.37 -22.04 4.34
CA GLY A 5 7.79 -22.37 4.51
C GLY A 5 8.61 -22.10 3.24
N ARG A 6 9.34 -23.12 2.79
CA ARG A 6 10.29 -23.08 1.67
C ARG A 6 9.63 -23.05 0.28
N ASP A 7 8.37 -23.44 0.18
CA ASP A 7 7.64 -23.47 -1.09
C ASP A 7 7.02 -22.09 -1.42
N ARG A 8 7.14 -21.12 -0.51
CA ARG A 8 6.70 -19.74 -0.76
C ARG A 8 7.60 -19.08 -1.78
N LYS A 9 7.00 -18.65 -2.87
CA LYS A 9 7.62 -17.75 -3.84
C LYS A 9 7.42 -16.32 -3.40
N LEU A 10 8.50 -15.56 -3.41
CA LEU A 10 8.49 -14.15 -3.09
C LEU A 10 8.75 -13.34 -4.36
N ASP A 11 7.99 -12.29 -4.52
CA ASP A 11 8.20 -11.23 -5.48
C ASP A 11 8.85 -10.04 -4.76
N ASP A 12 10.07 -9.70 -5.17
CA ASP A 12 10.82 -8.56 -4.64
C ASP A 12 10.78 -7.45 -5.68
N GLY A 13 9.99 -6.43 -5.39
CA GLY A 13 9.73 -5.31 -6.28
C GLY A 13 9.36 -4.06 -5.49
N GLU A 14 9.40 -2.92 -6.18
CA GLU A 14 9.13 -1.62 -5.56
C GLU A 14 7.71 -1.54 -5.02
N GLU A 15 7.60 -1.01 -3.80
CA GLU A 15 6.35 -0.71 -3.13
C GLU A 15 6.39 0.73 -2.59
N GLY A 16 5.29 1.44 -2.78
CA GLY A 16 5.04 2.77 -2.23
C GLY A 16 3.68 2.81 -1.56
N CYS A 17 3.38 3.92 -0.87
CA CYS A 17 2.10 4.13 -0.20
C CYS A 17 1.70 5.59 -0.33
N LEU A 18 0.41 5.88 -0.54
CA LEU A 18 -0.09 7.27 -0.55
C LEU A 18 0.13 7.99 0.79
N SER A 19 0.26 7.23 1.89
CA SER A 19 0.63 7.74 3.22
C SER A 19 2.09 8.19 3.34
N LEU A 20 2.96 7.84 2.39
CA LEU A 20 4.37 8.23 2.29
C LEU A 20 4.66 8.68 0.85
N PRO A 21 4.16 9.85 0.46
CA PRO A 21 4.16 10.27 -0.94
C PRO A 21 5.58 10.42 -1.50
N GLY A 22 5.75 10.07 -2.77
CA GLY A 22 7.04 10.12 -3.47
C GLY A 22 8.05 9.03 -3.09
N ALA A 23 7.74 8.16 -2.13
CA ALA A 23 8.68 7.17 -1.62
C ALA A 23 8.40 5.75 -2.12
N PHE A 24 9.43 5.11 -2.68
CA PHE A 24 9.38 3.75 -3.24
C PHE A 24 10.65 2.98 -2.86
N VAL A 25 10.45 1.76 -2.34
CA VAL A 25 11.54 0.85 -1.98
C VAL A 25 11.13 -0.60 -2.23
N ASP A 26 12.11 -1.47 -2.49
CA ASP A 26 11.87 -2.90 -2.64
C ASP A 26 11.29 -3.51 -1.35
N CYS A 27 10.22 -4.27 -1.50
CA CYS A 27 9.59 -5.02 -0.43
C CYS A 27 9.21 -6.43 -0.91
N ALA A 28 9.80 -7.45 -0.30
CA ALA A 28 9.45 -8.83 -0.60
C ALA A 28 8.04 -9.17 -0.12
N ARG A 29 7.19 -9.66 -1.03
CA ARG A 29 5.82 -10.13 -0.77
C ARG A 29 5.65 -11.53 -1.35
N PRO A 30 4.81 -12.41 -0.75
CA PRO A 30 4.25 -13.54 -1.47
C PRO A 30 3.78 -13.17 -2.88
N ASP A 31 4.15 -13.96 -3.88
CA ASP A 31 3.89 -13.70 -5.30
C ASP A 31 2.41 -13.85 -5.70
N TYR A 32 1.60 -14.45 -4.83
CA TYR A 32 0.17 -14.65 -4.98
C TYR A 32 -0.57 -14.28 -3.69
N ALA A 33 -1.73 -13.64 -3.83
CA ALA A 33 -2.62 -13.35 -2.73
C ALA A 33 -4.08 -13.60 -3.11
N ARG A 34 -4.90 -13.89 -2.10
CA ARG A 34 -6.36 -13.98 -2.19
C ARG A 34 -6.96 -13.27 -1.00
N VAL A 35 -8.00 -12.49 -1.24
CA VAL A 35 -8.85 -11.88 -0.23
C VAL A 35 -10.31 -12.24 -0.49
N ASP A 36 -11.05 -12.44 0.58
CA ASP A 36 -12.48 -12.68 0.57
C ASP A 36 -13.12 -11.59 1.43
N GLY A 37 -14.21 -10.99 0.95
CA GLY A 37 -14.85 -9.83 1.60
C GLY A 37 -16.31 -9.67 1.19
N GLN A 38 -16.85 -8.48 1.40
CA GLN A 38 -18.20 -8.09 0.99
C GLN A 38 -18.13 -6.77 0.23
N ASP A 39 -19.02 -6.57 -0.74
CA ASP A 39 -19.20 -5.28 -1.39
C ASP A 39 -20.06 -4.32 -0.54
N LEU A 40 -20.42 -3.17 -1.11
CA LEU A 40 -21.23 -2.15 -0.43
C LEU A 40 -22.68 -2.59 -0.15
N SER A 41 -23.16 -3.62 -0.84
CA SER A 41 -24.48 -4.22 -0.65
C SER A 41 -24.46 -5.41 0.33
N GLY A 42 -23.27 -5.83 0.77
CA GLY A 42 -23.08 -6.98 1.65
C GLY A 42 -22.92 -8.30 0.90
N ASP A 43 -22.90 -8.28 -0.44
CA ASP A 43 -22.74 -9.49 -1.24
C ASP A 43 -21.28 -9.97 -1.19
N PRO A 44 -21.01 -11.29 -1.06
CA PRO A 44 -19.66 -11.82 -1.01
C PRO A 44 -18.85 -11.50 -2.28
N VAL A 45 -17.62 -11.03 -2.09
CA VAL A 45 -16.66 -10.79 -3.18
C VAL A 45 -15.34 -11.52 -2.92
N HIS A 46 -14.70 -11.94 -4.01
CA HIS A 46 -13.45 -12.69 -3.98
C HIS A 46 -12.46 -12.09 -4.99
N PHE A 47 -11.27 -11.74 -4.52
CA PHE A 47 -10.18 -11.28 -5.39
C PHE A 47 -8.95 -12.14 -5.17
N ALA A 48 -8.34 -12.57 -6.26
CA ALA A 48 -7.09 -13.31 -6.21
C ALA A 48 -6.24 -13.05 -7.45
N GLY A 49 -4.93 -13.12 -7.30
CA GLY A 49 -4.01 -12.94 -8.41
C GLY A 49 -2.57 -12.92 -7.95
N SER A 50 -1.69 -12.57 -8.89
CA SER A 50 -0.24 -12.50 -8.70
C SER A 50 0.30 -11.10 -9.07
N GLY A 51 1.61 -10.89 -8.89
CA GLY A 51 2.31 -9.66 -9.27
C GLY A 51 1.74 -8.43 -8.56
N LEU A 52 1.51 -7.33 -9.30
CA LEU A 52 1.04 -6.07 -8.73
C LEU A 52 -0.30 -6.22 -7.98
N LEU A 53 -1.24 -7.01 -8.50
CA LEU A 53 -2.52 -7.25 -7.81
C LEU A 53 -2.29 -7.94 -6.46
N ALA A 54 -1.46 -8.99 -6.42
CA ALA A 54 -1.13 -9.65 -5.16
C ALA A 54 -0.48 -8.69 -4.16
N ARG A 55 0.41 -7.80 -4.62
CA ARG A 55 1.05 -6.79 -3.79
C ARG A 55 0.04 -5.82 -3.20
N CYS A 56 -0.85 -5.23 -4.03
CA CYS A 56 -1.89 -4.33 -3.57
C CYS A 56 -2.82 -5.00 -2.55
N LEU A 57 -3.29 -6.22 -2.83
CA LEU A 57 -4.16 -6.96 -1.89
C LEU A 57 -3.51 -7.13 -0.51
N GLN A 58 -2.22 -7.47 -0.48
CA GLN A 58 -1.46 -7.62 0.77
C GLN A 58 -1.23 -6.28 1.48
N HIS A 59 -0.93 -5.22 0.73
CA HIS A 59 -0.71 -3.87 1.24
C HIS A 59 -1.96 -3.32 1.93
N GLU A 60 -3.10 -3.33 1.25
CA GLU A 60 -4.35 -2.79 1.81
C GLU A 60 -4.85 -3.66 2.98
N THR A 61 -4.64 -4.97 2.93
CA THR A 61 -4.96 -5.86 4.05
C THR A 61 -4.13 -5.54 5.30
N ASP A 62 -2.87 -5.14 5.14
CA ASP A 62 -2.03 -4.70 6.27
C ASP A 62 -2.60 -3.44 6.91
N HIS A 63 -3.05 -2.47 6.10
CA HIS A 63 -3.69 -1.26 6.59
C HIS A 63 -4.96 -1.55 7.40
N CYS A 64 -5.81 -2.49 6.95
CA CYS A 64 -6.97 -2.94 7.71
C CYS A 64 -6.60 -3.54 9.10
N LYS A 65 -5.34 -3.94 9.29
CA LYS A 65 -4.81 -4.51 10.54
C LYS A 65 -3.91 -3.53 11.30
N GLY A 66 -3.86 -2.26 10.88
CA GLY A 66 -2.99 -1.24 11.48
C GLY A 66 -1.50 -1.46 11.24
N THR A 67 -1.12 -2.29 10.26
CA THR A 67 0.27 -2.49 9.85
C THR A 67 0.55 -1.67 8.59
N VAL A 68 1.71 -1.02 8.51
CA VAL A 68 2.17 -0.38 7.26
C VAL A 68 3.30 -1.17 6.65
N PHE A 69 3.49 -1.10 5.34
CA PHE A 69 4.54 -1.89 4.67
C PHE A 69 5.95 -1.58 5.19
N GLY A 70 6.17 -0.34 5.67
CA GLY A 70 7.41 0.07 6.33
C GLY A 70 7.79 -0.77 7.55
N ASP A 71 6.83 -1.43 8.21
CA ASP A 71 7.09 -2.35 9.33
C ASP A 71 7.64 -3.71 8.88
N ARG A 72 7.49 -4.06 7.60
CA ARG A 72 8.05 -5.28 7.00
C ARG A 72 9.49 -5.10 6.52
N LEU A 73 9.96 -3.86 6.47
CA LEU A 73 11.29 -3.52 5.97
C LEU A 73 12.34 -3.67 7.06
N ASN A 74 13.57 -4.03 6.65
CA ASN A 74 14.71 -3.93 7.54
C ASN A 74 14.99 -2.44 7.89
N LYS A 75 15.74 -2.22 8.98
CA LYS A 75 16.04 -0.87 9.50
C LYS A 75 16.64 0.08 8.47
N ARG A 76 17.52 -0.40 7.59
CA ARG A 76 18.20 0.43 6.57
C ARG A 76 17.22 0.86 5.48
N THR A 77 16.44 -0.07 4.95
CA THR A 77 15.45 0.20 3.90
C THR A 77 14.33 1.10 4.44
N ARG A 78 13.85 0.86 5.66
CA ARG A 78 12.88 1.73 6.33
C ARG A 78 13.41 3.16 6.47
N LYS A 79 14.67 3.35 6.89
CA LYS A 79 15.27 4.70 6.96
C LYS A 79 15.35 5.37 5.58
N LYS A 80 15.68 4.61 4.52
CA LYS A 80 15.70 5.11 3.14
C LYS A 80 14.30 5.59 2.71
N LEU A 81 13.26 4.80 3.02
CA LEU A 81 11.88 5.12 2.71
C LEU A 81 11.45 6.48 3.30
N PHE A 82 11.62 6.68 4.61
CA PHE A 82 11.27 7.95 5.26
C PHE A 82 12.08 9.12 4.69
N LYS A 83 13.39 8.93 4.45
CA LYS A 83 14.22 9.97 3.84
C LYS A 83 13.72 10.37 2.43
N GLN A 84 13.22 9.42 1.64
CA GLN A 84 12.64 9.74 0.33
C GLN A 84 11.33 10.52 0.50
N ALA A 85 10.45 10.07 1.40
CA ALA A 85 9.19 10.77 1.66
C ALA A 85 9.43 12.22 2.11
N ASP A 86 10.34 12.43 3.07
CA ASP A 86 10.72 13.76 3.57
C ASP A 86 11.28 14.64 2.43
N ALA A 87 12.06 14.07 1.51
CA ALA A 87 12.63 14.81 0.39
C ALA A 87 11.60 15.22 -0.67
N HIS A 88 10.48 14.50 -0.74
CA HIS A 88 9.38 14.78 -1.66
C HIS A 88 8.22 15.52 -1.02
N GLU A 89 8.22 15.76 0.29
CA GLU A 89 7.10 16.39 1.01
C GLU A 89 6.63 17.69 0.34
N SER A 90 7.56 18.54 -0.11
CA SER A 90 7.26 19.81 -0.78
C SER A 90 6.65 19.68 -2.17
N ASP A 91 6.79 18.51 -2.81
CA ASP A 91 6.26 18.25 -4.15
C ASP A 91 4.74 17.98 -4.11
N TYR A 92 4.20 17.72 -2.92
CA TYR A 92 2.79 17.41 -2.71
C TYR A 92 2.09 18.55 -1.98
N PRO A 93 0.83 18.85 -2.34
CA PRO A 93 0.08 19.90 -1.68
C PRO A 93 -0.24 19.50 -0.23
N ALA A 94 -0.44 20.50 0.64
CA ALA A 94 -0.80 20.27 2.04
C ALA A 94 -2.09 19.46 2.19
N GLU A 95 -3.00 19.54 1.21
CA GLU A 95 -4.26 18.81 1.16
C GLU A 95 -4.16 17.37 0.59
N TRP A 96 -2.96 16.89 0.25
CA TRP A 96 -2.74 15.48 -0.15
C TRP A 96 -3.26 14.49 0.91
N PRO A 97 -3.77 13.29 0.54
CA PRO A 97 -3.87 12.71 -0.81
C PRO A 97 -5.15 13.02 -1.57
N LEU A 98 -6.19 13.49 -0.88
CA LEU A 98 -7.52 13.65 -1.49
C LEU A 98 -7.80 15.09 -1.93
N GLY A 99 -6.99 16.05 -1.52
CA GLY A 99 -7.18 17.45 -1.86
C GLY A 99 -8.59 17.97 -1.55
N ASN A 100 -9.06 18.88 -2.41
CA ASN A 100 -10.46 19.33 -2.47
C ASN A 100 -11.39 18.35 -3.23
N ALA A 101 -10.99 17.10 -3.51
CA ALA A 101 -11.80 16.15 -4.30
C ALA A 101 -13.13 15.76 -3.63
N LEU A 102 -13.27 15.99 -2.32
CA LEU A 102 -14.54 15.98 -1.61
C LEU A 102 -15.07 17.41 -1.55
N GLY A 103 -15.67 17.90 -2.64
CA GLY A 103 -16.09 19.29 -2.79
C GLY A 103 -16.79 19.89 -1.57
N ARG A 104 -16.04 20.62 -0.74
CA ARG A 104 -16.55 21.83 -0.11
C ARG A 104 -16.14 22.95 -1.05
N ALA A 105 -17.12 23.43 -1.82
CA ALA A 105 -16.94 24.65 -2.59
C ALA A 105 -16.36 25.73 -1.68
N GLN A 106 -15.18 26.23 -2.02
CA GLN A 106 -14.62 27.41 -1.38
C GLN A 106 -15.58 28.57 -1.68
N PRO A 107 -16.11 29.30 -0.66
CA PRO A 107 -16.87 30.50 -0.95
C PRO A 107 -15.90 31.52 -1.60
N SER A 108 -16.23 31.93 -2.82
CA SER A 108 -15.49 32.97 -3.53
C SER A 108 -15.49 34.26 -2.70
N SER A 109 -14.30 34.80 -2.45
CA SER A 109 -14.12 36.21 -2.07
C SER A 109 -13.89 37.06 -3.30
#